data_AF-A0A1K1SCT2-F1
#
_entry.id   AF-A0A1K1SCT2-F1
#
_cell.length_a   1.000
_cell.length_b   1.000
_cell.length_c   1.000
_cell.angle_alpha   90.00
_cell.angle_beta   90.00
_cell.angle_gamma   90.00
#
_symmetry.space_group_name_H-M   'P 1'
#
loop_
_entity.id
_entity.type
_entity.pdbx_description
1 polymer ?
#
loop_
_entity_poly.entity_id
_entity_poly.type
_entity_poly.pdbx_seq_one_letter_code
_entity_poly.pdbx_strand_id
1 'polypeptide(L)'
;MAGTLTCETHPTVAVAPVRLDHAFGWRRRKAGNRVGAGCVGAGMTEPCPSCGLLDRVQHVPAVYSGGHSYYRGRGPVVAVPAGDSVVVTRSQVHGVSVTAVARALDPFPPPRRGGGLLAAAVVLALVGSCFLLLPFWASEDPPPGGAGAAALGFAVLSLPSACVYVAVGVLTWLYVRRLRAARRQRRGVPAAKQVWEQGWFCHRCGGVYFADSGRLLTPAHFRQLVARAGGYDR
;
A
#
# COMPACT_ATOMS: atom_id res chain seq x y z
N MET A 1 -22.11 45.85 -32.23
CA MET A 1 -22.08 44.43 -31.80
C MET A 1 -20.89 44.28 -30.85
N ALA A 2 -21.12 44.46 -29.55
CA ALA A 2 -20.10 44.36 -28.51
C ALA A 2 -20.52 43.23 -27.56
N GLY A 3 -19.72 42.16 -27.52
CA GLY A 3 -19.95 41.00 -26.67
C GLY A 3 -19.19 41.15 -25.35
N THR A 4 -19.93 41.29 -24.26
CA THR A 4 -19.42 41.36 -22.89
C THR A 4 -19.11 39.94 -22.40
N LEU A 5 -17.83 39.63 -22.18
CA LEU A 5 -17.40 38.36 -21.58
C LEU A 5 -17.42 38.48 -20.05
N THR A 6 -18.35 37.79 -19.41
CA THR A 6 -18.41 37.62 -17.95
C THR A 6 -17.47 36.51 -17.52
N CYS A 7 -16.54 36.84 -16.61
CA CYS A 7 -15.58 35.93 -16.02
C CYS A 7 -16.24 35.18 -14.85
N GLU A 8 -16.44 33.87 -15.01
CA GLU A 8 -16.97 32.98 -13.97
C GLU A 8 -15.86 32.66 -12.94
N THR A 9 -16.05 33.13 -11.71
CA THR A 9 -15.17 32.84 -10.57
C THR A 9 -15.52 31.48 -9.96
N HIS A 10 -14.64 30.50 -10.14
CA HIS A 10 -14.72 29.22 -9.44
C HIS A 10 -14.43 29.39 -7.93
N PRO A 11 -15.18 28.72 -7.03
CA PRO A 11 -14.91 28.75 -5.60
C PRO A 11 -13.66 27.91 -5.27
N THR A 12 -12.63 28.59 -4.79
CA THR A 12 -11.41 28.00 -4.21
C THR A 12 -11.77 27.32 -2.90
N VAL A 13 -11.69 25.99 -2.86
CA VAL A 13 -11.80 25.21 -1.61
C VAL A 13 -10.55 25.46 -0.78
N ALA A 14 -10.70 26.26 0.28
CA ALA A 14 -9.65 26.49 1.26
C ALA A 14 -9.38 25.21 2.07
N VAL A 15 -8.28 24.52 1.76
CA VAL A 15 -7.76 23.44 2.59
C VAL A 15 -7.06 24.09 3.79
N ALA A 16 -7.68 23.97 4.97
CA ALA A 16 -7.10 24.44 6.22
C ALA A 16 -5.78 23.71 6.52
N PRO A 17 -4.71 24.41 6.94
CA PRO A 17 -3.48 23.77 7.38
C PRO A 17 -3.76 22.95 8.65
N VAL A 18 -3.48 21.64 8.58
CA VAL A 18 -3.47 20.75 9.73
C VAL A 18 -2.38 21.24 10.69
N ARG A 19 -2.83 21.84 11.79
CA ARG A 19 -2.01 22.27 12.92
C ARG A 19 -1.50 21.04 13.66
N LEU A 20 -0.31 20.58 13.30
CA LEU A 20 0.46 19.58 14.06
C LEU A 20 1.07 20.27 15.28
N ASP A 21 0.25 20.48 16.30
CA ASP A 21 0.70 20.89 17.62
C ASP A 21 1.14 19.66 18.44
N HIS A 22 2.35 19.75 18.97
CA HIS A 22 2.96 18.94 20.04
C HIS A 22 3.54 17.55 19.70
N ALA A 23 4.85 17.53 19.41
CA ALA A 23 5.87 16.82 20.23
C ALA A 23 7.17 16.58 19.44
N PHE A 24 7.74 17.59 18.80
CA PHE A 24 9.15 17.57 18.42
C PHE A 24 9.74 18.93 18.79
N GLY A 25 10.55 18.93 19.85
CA GLY A 25 11.19 20.13 20.41
C GLY A 25 12.25 20.70 19.47
N TRP A 26 11.80 21.35 18.39
CA TRP A 26 12.62 22.33 17.68
C TRP A 26 12.64 23.59 18.52
N ARG A 27 13.78 23.80 19.19
CA ARG A 27 14.11 24.99 19.96
C ARG A 27 14.06 26.21 19.03
N ARG A 28 12.90 26.88 18.96
CA ARG A 28 12.71 28.16 18.26
C ARG A 28 13.71 29.17 18.82
N ARG A 29 14.80 29.45 18.09
CA ARG A 29 15.52 30.71 18.26
C ARG A 29 14.62 31.81 17.73
N LYS A 30 14.33 32.78 18.60
CA LYS A 30 13.55 33.98 18.28
C LYS A 30 14.15 34.67 17.05
N ALA A 31 13.31 34.88 16.04
CA ALA A 31 13.59 35.69 14.88
C ALA A 31 13.81 37.15 15.30
N GLY A 32 14.98 37.68 14.98
CA GLY A 32 15.21 39.11 14.83
C GLY A 32 14.68 39.57 13.48
N ASN A 33 13.83 40.59 13.56
CA ASN A 33 13.33 41.49 12.54
C ASN A 33 14.26 41.74 11.33
N ARG A 34 13.75 41.60 10.09
CA ARG A 34 13.58 42.69 9.10
C ARG A 34 13.27 42.18 7.67
N VAL A 35 12.18 42.75 7.13
CA VAL A 35 12.06 43.38 5.80
C VAL A 35 12.45 42.58 4.56
N GLY A 36 11.43 42.27 3.74
CA GLY A 36 11.60 41.80 2.36
C GLY A 36 10.38 41.05 1.84
N ALA A 37 9.23 41.73 1.73
CA ALA A 37 8.08 41.20 1.01
C ALA A 37 8.35 41.24 -0.51
N GLY A 38 9.19 40.31 -0.98
CA GLY A 38 9.26 39.94 -2.38
C GLY A 38 8.39 38.70 -2.59
N CYS A 39 7.55 38.71 -3.61
CA CYS A 39 6.83 37.55 -4.11
C CYS A 39 7.83 36.48 -4.59
N VAL A 40 8.43 35.74 -3.67
CA VAL A 40 9.19 34.52 -3.98
C VAL A 40 8.14 33.43 -4.18
N GLY A 41 7.74 33.27 -5.44
CA GLY A 41 6.91 32.16 -5.88
C GLY A 41 7.51 30.83 -5.45
N ALA A 42 6.64 29.92 -5.05
CA ALA A 42 6.95 28.51 -4.83
C ALA A 42 7.79 27.95 -5.99
N GLY A 43 9.06 27.64 -5.73
CA GLY A 43 9.97 27.12 -6.74
C GLY A 43 11.46 27.43 -6.55
N MET A 44 11.91 27.93 -5.39
CA MET A 44 13.35 27.99 -5.11
C MET A 44 13.89 26.56 -4.94
N THR A 45 14.35 25.98 -6.04
CA THR A 45 15.26 24.84 -6.02
C THR A 45 16.50 25.26 -5.25
N GLU A 46 16.75 24.67 -4.09
CA GLU A 46 17.93 24.99 -3.30
C GLU A 46 19.13 24.19 -3.80
N PRO A 47 20.33 24.81 -3.91
CA PRO A 47 21.51 24.14 -4.42
C PRO A 47 21.89 22.96 -3.55
N CYS A 48 22.44 21.91 -4.17
CA CYS A 48 22.88 20.76 -3.40
C CYS A 48 23.95 21.18 -2.38
N PRO A 49 23.82 20.84 -1.09
CA PRO A 49 24.75 21.29 -0.06
C PRO A 49 26.17 20.71 -0.20
N SER A 50 26.33 19.66 -1.00
CA SER A 50 27.63 19.03 -1.24
C SER A 50 28.35 19.58 -2.46
N CYS A 51 27.65 19.82 -3.57
CA CYS A 51 28.28 20.27 -4.83
C CYS A 51 27.96 21.72 -5.21
N GLY A 52 27.02 22.38 -4.55
CA GLY A 52 26.63 23.77 -4.79
C GLY A 52 25.85 24.02 -6.09
N LEU A 53 25.53 22.98 -6.86
CA LEU A 53 24.91 23.09 -8.18
C LEU A 53 23.44 22.70 -8.17
N LEU A 54 22.69 23.25 -9.14
CA LEU A 54 21.25 23.08 -9.33
C LEU A 54 20.90 22.25 -10.58
N ASP A 55 21.84 22.09 -11.50
CA ASP A 55 21.65 21.50 -12.84
C ASP A 55 21.21 20.03 -12.83
N ARG A 56 21.52 19.31 -11.74
CA ARG A 56 21.24 17.87 -11.58
C ARG A 56 20.48 17.53 -10.30
N VAL A 57 19.70 18.48 -9.82
CA VAL A 57 18.82 18.29 -8.66
C VAL A 57 17.40 18.05 -9.16
N GLN A 58 16.77 16.98 -8.65
CA GLN A 58 15.37 16.69 -8.94
C GLN A 58 14.63 16.36 -7.65
N HIS A 59 13.35 16.72 -7.59
CA HIS A 59 12.48 16.29 -6.51
C HIS A 59 12.43 14.76 -6.45
N VAL A 60 12.49 14.19 -5.24
CA VAL A 60 12.42 12.75 -5.03
C VAL A 60 11.19 12.12 -5.71
N PRO A 61 9.97 12.72 -5.64
CA PRO A 61 8.82 12.21 -6.40
C PRO A 61 9.03 12.10 -7.90
N ALA A 62 9.74 13.06 -8.52
CA ALA A 62 10.03 13.05 -9.95
C ALA A 62 11.04 11.96 -10.31
N VAL A 63 12.09 11.79 -9.49
CA VAL A 63 13.08 10.71 -9.69
C VAL A 63 12.43 9.33 -9.53
N TYR A 64 11.55 9.20 -8.54
CA TYR A 64 10.82 7.96 -8.31
C TYR A 64 9.90 7.65 -9.49
N SER A 65 9.00 8.57 -9.88
CA SER A 65 8.07 8.35 -10.99
C SER A 65 8.78 8.13 -12.32
N GLY A 66 9.87 8.85 -12.60
CA GLY A 66 10.70 8.66 -13.79
C GLY A 66 11.48 7.33 -13.80
N GLY A 67 11.70 6.72 -12.63
CA GLY A 67 12.36 5.42 -12.51
C GLY A 67 11.43 4.21 -12.66
N HIS A 68 10.12 4.43 -12.82
CA HIS A 68 9.15 3.38 -13.11
C HIS A 68 8.84 3.35 -14.61
N SER A 69 9.15 2.23 -15.27
CA SER A 69 8.74 1.99 -16.64
C SER A 69 7.89 0.72 -16.73
N TYR A 70 6.72 0.86 -17.37
CA TYR A 70 5.80 -0.22 -17.63
C TYR A 70 6.00 -0.69 -19.07
N TYR A 71 6.25 -1.98 -19.25
CA TYR A 71 6.34 -2.56 -20.60
C TYR A 71 5.25 -3.61 -20.79
N ARG A 72 4.70 -3.62 -22.00
CA ARG A 72 3.74 -4.62 -22.47
C ARG A 72 4.35 -5.32 -23.67
N GLY A 73 4.83 -6.54 -23.45
CA GLY A 73 5.31 -7.42 -24.50
C GLY A 73 4.17 -8.28 -25.03
N ARG A 74 4.10 -8.46 -26.34
CA ARG A 74 3.30 -9.52 -26.96
C ARG A 74 4.22 -10.73 -27.14
N GLY A 75 3.86 -11.84 -26.50
CA GLY A 75 4.54 -13.11 -26.69
C GLY A 75 4.15 -13.76 -28.02
N PRO A 76 4.83 -14.87 -28.37
CA PRO A 76 4.55 -15.60 -29.59
C PRO A 76 3.10 -16.10 -29.60
N VAL A 77 2.52 -16.14 -30.79
CA VAL A 77 1.21 -16.71 -31.04
C VAL A 77 1.32 -18.22 -30.88
N VAL A 78 0.59 -18.81 -29.93
CA VAL A 78 0.54 -20.26 -29.74
C VAL A 78 -0.83 -20.75 -30.14
N ALA A 79 -0.87 -21.55 -31.20
CA ALA A 79 -2.04 -22.31 -31.61
C ALA A 79 -2.22 -23.49 -30.65
N VAL A 80 -3.32 -23.51 -29.90
CA VAL A 80 -3.69 -24.62 -29.03
C VAL A 80 -4.84 -25.38 -29.71
N PRO A 81 -4.69 -26.68 -30.00
CA PRO A 81 -5.78 -27.48 -30.55
C PRO A 81 -6.91 -27.60 -29.51
N ALA A 82 -8.15 -27.33 -29.92
CA ALA A 82 -9.36 -27.42 -29.11
C ALA A 82 -10.46 -28.16 -29.91
N GLY A 83 -10.37 -29.49 -29.90
CA GLY A 83 -11.24 -30.36 -30.71
C GLY A 83 -10.98 -30.17 -32.21
N ASP A 84 -12.05 -29.97 -32.99
CA ASP A 84 -11.97 -29.73 -34.46
C ASP A 84 -11.54 -28.29 -34.83
N SER A 85 -11.22 -27.46 -33.84
CA SER A 85 -10.83 -26.06 -34.03
C SER A 85 -9.46 -25.74 -33.44
N VAL A 86 -8.76 -24.78 -34.02
CA VAL A 86 -7.50 -24.25 -33.48
C VAL A 86 -7.76 -22.91 -32.82
N VAL A 87 -7.54 -22.83 -31.50
CA VAL A 87 -7.65 -21.58 -30.76
C VAL A 87 -6.28 -20.90 -30.76
N VAL A 88 -6.23 -19.74 -31.40
CA VAL A 88 -5.02 -18.92 -31.48
C VAL A 88 -4.93 -18.07 -30.22
N THR A 89 -4.08 -18.46 -29.28
CA THR A 89 -3.85 -17.69 -28.05
C THR A 89 -2.61 -16.81 -28.18
N ARG A 90 -2.70 -15.57 -27.67
CA ARG A 90 -1.55 -14.67 -27.55
C ARG A 90 -1.26 -14.46 -26.08
N SER A 91 -0.06 -14.82 -25.66
CA SER A 91 0.41 -14.46 -24.32
C SER A 91 0.72 -12.96 -24.30
N GLN A 92 0.10 -12.23 -23.37
CA GLN A 92 0.50 -10.86 -23.07
C GLN A 92 1.38 -10.88 -21.83
N VAL A 93 2.62 -10.42 -21.97
CA VAL A 93 3.55 -10.29 -20.85
C VAL A 93 3.55 -8.82 -20.44
N HIS A 94 3.10 -8.55 -19.22
CA HIS A 94 3.18 -7.24 -18.62
C HIS A 94 4.27 -7.26 -17.56
N GLY A 95 5.17 -6.29 -17.59
CA GLY A 95 6.21 -6.17 -16.58
C GLY A 95 6.46 -4.72 -16.19
N VAL A 96 7.05 -4.53 -15.01
CA VAL A 96 7.45 -3.23 -14.48
C VAL A 96 8.93 -3.28 -14.20
N SER A 97 9.70 -2.47 -14.90
CA SER A 97 11.10 -2.22 -14.56
C SER A 97 11.17 -1.02 -13.62
N VAL A 98 11.90 -1.19 -12.53
CA VAL A 98 12.16 -0.13 -11.55
C VAL A 98 13.67 0.05 -11.43
N THR A 99 14.13 1.28 -11.65
CA THR A 99 15.56 1.62 -11.50
C THR A 99 16.02 1.39 -10.07
N ALA A 100 17.33 1.14 -9.89
CA ALA A 100 17.90 0.95 -8.56
C ALA A 100 17.69 2.19 -7.66
N VAL A 101 17.75 3.39 -8.25
CA VAL A 101 17.52 4.66 -7.55
C VAL A 101 16.06 4.77 -7.11
N ALA A 102 15.09 4.49 -7.98
CA ALA A 102 13.67 4.52 -7.58
C ALA A 102 13.37 3.48 -6.49
N ARG A 103 13.94 2.28 -6.57
CA ARG A 103 13.83 1.28 -5.49
C ARG A 103 14.46 1.74 -4.17
N ALA A 104 15.57 2.48 -4.23
CA ALA A 104 16.22 3.04 -3.05
C ALA A 104 15.46 4.25 -2.47
N LEU A 105 14.57 4.88 -3.25
CA LEU A 105 13.74 6.02 -2.82
C LEU A 105 12.30 5.62 -2.51
N ASP A 106 11.97 4.32 -2.55
CA ASP A 106 10.62 3.83 -2.33
C ASP A 106 10.16 4.13 -0.88
N PRO A 107 9.08 4.93 -0.72
CA PRO A 107 8.56 5.32 0.60
C PRO A 107 7.82 4.18 1.31
N PHE A 108 7.43 3.10 0.60
CA PHE A 108 6.57 2.06 1.18
C PHE A 108 7.28 0.72 1.32
N PRO A 109 7.09 0.00 2.45
CA PRO A 109 7.53 -1.39 2.53
C PRO A 109 6.74 -2.24 1.53
N PRO A 110 7.36 -3.25 0.89
CA PRO A 110 6.69 -4.08 -0.10
C PRO A 110 5.45 -4.76 0.51
N PRO A 111 4.30 -4.75 -0.17
CA PRO A 111 3.09 -5.36 0.34
C PRO A 111 3.33 -6.86 0.53
N ARG A 112 3.26 -7.35 1.78
CA ARG A 112 3.24 -8.78 2.05
C ARG A 112 1.96 -9.37 1.47
N ARG A 113 2.10 -10.22 0.44
CA ARG A 113 1.00 -10.89 -0.27
C ARG A 113 0.20 -11.73 0.74
N GLY A 114 -0.95 -11.21 1.18
CA GLY A 114 -1.71 -11.75 2.32
C GLY A 114 -3.05 -12.41 1.99
N GLY A 115 -3.38 -12.55 0.70
CA GLY A 115 -4.71 -13.01 0.26
C GLY A 115 -5.02 -14.48 0.56
N GLY A 116 -4.00 -15.34 0.73
CA GLY A 116 -4.19 -16.79 0.88
C GLY A 116 -4.97 -17.20 2.14
N LEU A 117 -4.87 -16.42 3.22
CA LEU A 117 -5.54 -16.76 4.49
C LEU A 117 -7.07 -16.66 4.41
N LEU A 118 -7.59 -15.68 3.68
CA LEU A 118 -9.04 -15.52 3.52
C LEU A 118 -9.61 -16.60 2.61
N ALA A 119 -8.92 -16.92 1.51
CA ALA A 119 -9.30 -18.03 0.64
C ALA A 119 -9.31 -19.37 1.40
N ALA A 120 -8.29 -19.63 2.21
CA ALA A 120 -8.24 -20.82 3.07
C ALA A 120 -9.40 -20.87 4.07
N ALA A 121 -9.72 -19.76 4.73
CA ALA A 121 -10.84 -19.69 5.67
C ALA A 121 -12.20 -19.98 4.99
N VAL A 122 -12.42 -19.45 3.78
CA VAL A 122 -13.65 -19.69 3.00
C VAL A 122 -13.76 -21.16 2.58
N VAL A 123 -12.67 -21.77 2.11
CA VAL A 123 -12.65 -23.19 1.74
C VAL A 123 -12.92 -24.07 2.95
N LEU A 124 -12.28 -23.83 4.09
CA LEU A 124 -12.56 -24.57 5.32
C LEU A 124 -14.02 -24.41 5.77
N ALA A 125 -14.58 -23.21 5.69
CA ALA A 125 -15.97 -22.97 6.06
C ALA A 125 -16.96 -23.75 5.17
N LEU A 126 -16.71 -23.81 3.86
CA LEU A 126 -17.52 -24.59 2.92
C LEU A 126 -17.43 -26.09 3.21
N VAL A 127 -16.22 -26.61 3.46
CA VAL A 127 -16.00 -28.02 3.81
C VAL A 127 -16.70 -28.35 5.13
N GLY A 128 -16.54 -27.52 6.16
CA GLY A 128 -17.20 -27.70 7.46
C GLY A 128 -18.73 -27.67 7.37
N SER A 129 -19.28 -26.77 6.54
CA SER A 129 -20.73 -26.71 6.29
C SER A 129 -21.25 -27.97 5.61
N CYS A 130 -20.48 -28.57 4.70
CA CYS A 130 -20.87 -29.83 4.05
C CYS A 130 -20.96 -30.97 5.09
N PHE A 131 -19.99 -31.05 6.02
CA PHE A 131 -20.00 -32.04 7.10
C PHE A 131 -21.13 -31.84 8.12
N LEU A 132 -21.62 -30.61 8.34
CA LEU A 132 -22.81 -30.37 9.18
C LEU A 132 -24.13 -30.75 8.50
N LEU A 133 -24.23 -30.55 7.19
CA LEU A 133 -25.47 -30.80 6.46
C LEU A 133 -25.70 -32.29 6.26
N LEU A 134 -24.66 -33.09 6.00
CA LEU A 134 -24.73 -34.54 5.80
C LEU A 134 -25.60 -35.31 6.83
N PRO A 135 -25.40 -35.16 8.16
CA PRO A 135 -26.22 -35.85 9.14
C PRO A 135 -27.67 -35.33 9.22
N PHE A 136 -27.92 -34.08 8.82
CA PHE A 136 -29.28 -33.53 8.77
C PHE A 136 -30.07 -34.16 7.62
N TRP A 137 -29.47 -34.27 6.43
CA TRP A 137 -30.05 -34.97 5.29
C TRP A 137 -30.24 -36.47 5.54
N ALA A 138 -29.34 -37.11 6.28
CA ALA A 138 -29.42 -38.53 6.60
C ALA A 138 -30.45 -38.87 7.70
N SER A 139 -31.04 -37.87 8.36
CA SER A 139 -31.96 -38.07 9.49
C SER A 139 -33.43 -38.24 9.10
N GLU A 140 -33.77 -38.20 7.81
CA GLU A 140 -35.15 -38.45 7.35
C GLU A 140 -35.59 -39.91 7.56
N ASP A 141 -34.64 -40.85 7.71
CA ASP A 141 -34.93 -42.25 8.04
C ASP A 141 -34.76 -42.52 9.55
N PRO A 142 -35.80 -43.03 10.25
CA PRO A 142 -35.70 -43.33 11.68
C PRO A 142 -34.68 -44.46 11.93
N PRO A 143 -33.61 -44.22 12.71
CA PRO A 143 -32.57 -45.22 12.90
C PRO A 143 -33.08 -46.39 13.77
N PRO A 144 -32.75 -47.65 13.42
CA PRO A 144 -33.25 -48.85 14.12
C PRO A 144 -32.65 -49.08 15.53
N GLY A 145 -31.94 -48.10 16.12
CA GLY A 145 -31.15 -48.26 17.35
C GLY A 145 -31.60 -47.44 18.56
N GLY A 146 -32.74 -46.73 18.49
CA GLY A 146 -33.23 -45.87 19.56
C GLY A 146 -32.42 -44.57 19.76
N ALA A 147 -32.89 -43.70 20.66
CA ALA A 147 -32.37 -42.33 20.82
C ALA A 147 -30.88 -42.25 21.21
N GLY A 148 -30.35 -43.25 21.93
CA GLY A 148 -28.95 -43.28 22.35
C GLY A 148 -27.96 -43.52 21.21
N ALA A 149 -28.29 -44.40 20.26
CA ALA A 149 -27.45 -44.67 19.08
C ALA A 149 -27.43 -43.47 18.12
N ALA A 150 -28.57 -42.78 17.97
CA ALA A 150 -28.66 -41.53 17.22
C ALA A 150 -27.76 -40.44 17.83
N ALA A 151 -27.83 -40.23 19.15
CA ALA A 151 -27.01 -39.23 19.84
C ALA A 151 -25.50 -39.47 19.70
N LEU A 152 -25.05 -40.73 19.79
CA LEU A 152 -23.64 -41.10 19.56
C LEU A 152 -23.21 -40.87 18.11
N GLY A 153 -24.06 -41.20 17.13
CA GLY A 153 -23.81 -40.92 15.71
C GLY A 153 -23.64 -39.42 15.46
N PHE A 154 -24.56 -38.59 15.95
CA PHE A 154 -24.46 -37.14 15.84
C PHE A 154 -23.21 -36.58 16.54
N ALA A 155 -22.84 -37.08 17.72
CA ALA A 155 -21.64 -36.63 18.42
C ALA A 155 -20.35 -36.95 17.65
N VAL A 156 -20.25 -38.16 17.09
CA VAL A 156 -19.06 -38.59 16.32
C VAL A 156 -18.95 -37.84 14.98
N LEU A 157 -20.07 -37.59 14.31
CA LEU A 157 -20.11 -36.82 13.05
C LEU A 157 -19.92 -35.31 13.24
N SER A 158 -20.38 -34.74 14.35
CA SER A 158 -20.30 -33.30 14.61
C SER A 158 -18.95 -32.85 15.19
N LEU A 159 -18.20 -33.74 15.83
CA LEU A 159 -16.88 -33.41 16.40
C LEU A 159 -15.85 -32.88 15.37
N PRO A 160 -15.62 -33.52 14.20
CA PRO A 160 -14.72 -32.98 13.18
C PRO A 160 -15.22 -31.64 12.61
N SER A 161 -16.54 -31.47 12.51
CA SER A 161 -17.14 -30.19 12.12
C SER A 161 -16.81 -29.07 13.12
N ALA A 162 -16.98 -29.33 14.42
CA ALA A 162 -16.64 -28.36 15.47
C ALA A 162 -15.16 -27.92 15.38
N CYS A 163 -14.24 -28.85 15.12
CA CYS A 163 -12.83 -28.53 14.89
C CYS A 163 -12.61 -27.61 13.68
N VAL A 164 -13.35 -27.83 12.58
CA VAL A 164 -13.29 -26.96 11.39
C VAL A 164 -13.78 -25.55 11.71
N TYR A 165 -14.88 -25.40 12.46
CA TYR A 165 -15.39 -24.07 12.85
C TYR A 165 -14.43 -23.33 13.77
N VAL A 166 -13.78 -24.02 14.71
CA VAL A 166 -12.72 -23.42 15.54
C VAL A 166 -11.56 -22.94 14.66
N ALA A 167 -11.12 -23.76 13.70
CA ALA A 167 -10.05 -23.37 12.76
C ALA A 167 -10.44 -22.15 11.91
N VAL A 168 -11.67 -22.10 11.40
CA VAL A 168 -12.21 -20.93 10.66
C VAL A 168 -12.23 -19.69 11.57
N GLY A 169 -12.66 -19.82 12.82
CA GLY A 169 -12.65 -18.73 13.81
C GLY A 169 -11.25 -18.18 14.05
N VAL A 170 -10.26 -19.04 14.26
CA VAL A 170 -8.85 -18.67 14.43
C VAL A 170 -8.29 -17.98 13.18
N LEU A 171 -8.53 -18.53 11.99
CA LEU A 171 -8.10 -17.94 10.72
C LEU A 171 -8.73 -16.55 10.51
N THR A 172 -10.02 -16.41 10.79
CA THR A 172 -10.75 -15.14 10.69
C THR A 172 -10.19 -14.12 11.68
N TRP A 173 -9.94 -14.53 12.93
CA TRP A 173 -9.33 -13.67 13.95
C TRP A 173 -7.92 -13.21 13.53
N LEU A 174 -7.08 -14.12 13.03
CA LEU A 174 -5.75 -13.78 12.49
C LEU A 174 -5.85 -12.83 11.30
N TYR A 175 -6.80 -13.05 10.40
CA TYR A 175 -7.06 -12.19 9.26
C TYR A 175 -7.49 -10.78 9.70
N VAL A 176 -8.43 -10.66 10.64
CA VAL A 176 -8.85 -9.37 11.20
C VAL A 176 -7.70 -8.67 11.92
N ARG A 177 -6.90 -9.40 12.71
CA ARG A 177 -5.72 -8.84 13.39
C ARG A 177 -4.70 -8.30 12.38
N ARG A 178 -4.46 -9.04 11.28
CA ARG A 178 -3.63 -8.59 10.17
C ARG A 178 -4.21 -7.37 9.45
N LEU A 179 -5.52 -7.34 9.18
CA LEU A 179 -6.18 -6.18 8.60
C LEU A 179 -6.07 -4.96 9.50
N ARG A 180 -6.23 -5.11 10.82
CA ARG A 180 -6.05 -4.01 11.78
C ARG A 180 -4.61 -3.51 11.77
N ALA A 181 -3.62 -4.39 11.73
CA ALA A 181 -2.21 -4.01 11.59
C ALA A 181 -1.97 -3.26 10.27
N ALA A 182 -2.50 -3.77 9.14
CA ALA A 182 -2.40 -3.11 7.84
C ALA A 182 -3.11 -1.76 7.81
N ARG A 183 -4.27 -1.61 8.47
CA ARG A 183 -4.97 -0.32 8.63
C ARG A 183 -4.16 0.67 9.45
N ARG A 184 -3.49 0.22 10.52
CA ARG A 184 -2.55 1.06 11.29
C ARG A 184 -1.41 1.53 10.40
N GLN A 185 -0.85 0.65 9.58
CA GLN A 185 0.19 1.01 8.61
C GLN A 185 -0.30 2.07 7.60
N ARG A 186 -1.55 1.93 7.12
CA ARG A 186 -2.17 2.91 6.20
C ARG A 186 -2.37 4.29 6.81
N ARG A 187 -2.55 4.40 8.14
CA ARG A 187 -2.67 5.70 8.82
C ARG A 187 -1.36 6.49 8.81
N GLY A 188 -0.21 5.82 8.76
CA GLY A 188 1.10 6.46 8.68
C GLY A 188 1.54 6.88 7.28
N VAL A 189 0.86 6.37 6.24
CA VAL A 189 1.13 6.69 4.83
C VAL A 189 1.16 8.19 4.53
N PRO A 190 0.17 9.02 4.93
CA PRO A 190 0.19 10.44 4.63
C PRO A 190 1.38 11.17 5.28
N ALA A 191 1.74 10.83 6.52
CA ALA A 191 2.88 11.43 7.22
C ALA A 191 4.22 11.07 6.56
N ALA A 192 4.41 9.79 6.20
CA ALA A 192 5.57 9.36 5.42
C ALA A 192 5.65 10.06 4.06
N LYS A 193 4.51 10.15 3.36
CA LYS A 193 4.44 10.78 2.03
C LYS A 193 4.81 12.26 2.09
N GLN A 194 4.34 12.98 3.10
CA GLN A 194 4.65 14.40 3.27
C GLN A 194 6.16 14.64 3.45
N VAL A 195 6.83 13.85 4.29
CA VAL A 195 8.29 13.94 4.45
C VAL A 195 9.01 13.54 3.17
N TRP A 196 8.52 12.52 2.48
CA TRP A 196 9.10 12.04 1.23
C TRP A 196 9.00 13.08 0.09
N GLU A 197 7.89 13.79 -0.03
CA GLU A 197 7.66 14.84 -1.03
C GLU A 197 8.58 16.06 -0.85
N GLN A 198 9.03 16.32 0.37
CA GLN A 198 9.97 17.41 0.69
C GLN A 198 11.42 17.09 0.31
N GLY A 199 11.72 15.85 -0.07
CA GLY A 199 13.07 15.42 -0.42
C GLY A 199 13.53 15.86 -1.81
N TRP A 200 14.80 16.21 -1.91
CA TRP A 200 15.51 16.51 -3.17
C TRP A 200 16.65 15.53 -3.37
N PHE A 201 16.80 15.02 -4.59
CA PHE A 201 17.86 14.08 -4.97
C PHE A 201 18.85 14.75 -5.92
N CYS A 202 20.14 14.64 -5.61
CA CYS A 202 21.21 15.10 -6.49
C CYS A 202 21.79 13.92 -7.27
N HIS A 203 21.66 13.92 -8.59
CA HIS A 203 22.21 12.86 -9.44
C HIS A 203 23.74 12.82 -9.45
N ARG A 204 24.41 13.94 -9.14
CA ARG A 204 25.88 14.02 -9.12
C ARG A 204 26.48 13.37 -7.87
N CYS A 205 25.92 13.68 -6.70
CA CYS A 205 26.39 13.14 -5.43
C CYS A 205 25.73 11.81 -5.06
N GLY A 206 24.62 11.44 -5.70
CA GLY A 206 23.87 10.21 -5.41
C GLY A 206 23.16 10.22 -4.06
N GLY A 207 22.90 11.39 -3.50
CA GLY A 207 22.32 11.57 -2.17
C GLY A 207 21.00 12.35 -2.19
N VAL A 208 20.25 12.23 -1.10
CA VAL A 208 19.00 12.96 -0.85
C VAL A 208 19.25 14.03 0.19
N TYR A 209 18.62 15.18 0.10
CA TYR A 209 18.65 16.19 1.16
C TYR A 209 17.27 16.83 1.33
N PHE A 210 17.05 17.43 2.49
CA PHE A 210 15.92 18.32 2.72
C PHE A 210 16.40 19.75 2.63
N ALA A 211 15.60 20.58 1.98
CA ALA A 211 15.79 22.01 1.86
C ALA A 211 16.17 22.66 3.21
N ASP A 212 15.30 22.45 4.20
CA ASP A 212 15.44 23.01 5.55
C ASP A 212 16.70 22.55 6.31
N SER A 213 17.22 21.36 6.00
CA SER A 213 18.32 20.74 6.76
C SER A 213 19.71 21.05 6.22
N GLY A 214 19.82 21.38 4.93
CA GLY A 214 21.10 21.61 4.25
C GLY A 214 22.09 20.45 4.34
N ARG A 215 21.66 19.22 4.68
CA ARG A 215 22.55 18.06 4.84
C ARG A 215 22.26 16.99 3.80
N LEU A 216 23.31 16.50 3.14
CA LEU A 216 23.23 15.35 2.25
C LEU A 216 23.14 14.05 3.07
N LEU A 217 22.13 13.25 2.76
CA LEU A 217 21.78 11.99 3.39
C LEU A 217 21.95 10.86 2.36
N THR A 218 22.35 9.68 2.83
CA THR A 218 22.32 8.49 1.99
C THR A 218 20.87 8.08 1.74
N PRO A 219 20.55 7.45 0.58
CA PRO A 219 19.19 6.97 0.31
C PRO A 219 18.65 6.04 1.41
N ALA A 220 19.50 5.19 1.98
CA ALA A 220 19.12 4.30 3.09
C ALA A 220 18.69 5.07 4.35
N HIS A 221 19.44 6.13 4.72
CA HIS A 221 19.11 6.96 5.88
C HIS A 221 17.84 7.79 5.63
N PHE A 222 17.66 8.31 4.43
CA PHE A 222 16.43 8.98 4.03
C PHE A 222 15.21 8.05 4.16
N ARG A 223 15.31 6.80 3.69
CA ARG A 223 14.23 5.80 3.87
C ARG A 223 13.93 5.55 5.34
N GLN A 224 14.95 5.48 6.20
CA GLN A 224 14.75 5.28 7.63
C GLN A 224 13.99 6.47 8.26
N LEU A 225 14.28 7.70 7.83
CA LEU A 225 13.54 8.90 8.28
C LEU A 225 12.09 8.88 7.80
N VAL A 226 11.85 8.57 6.52
CA VAL A 226 10.50 8.43 5.95
C VAL A 226 9.71 7.33 6.66
N ALA A 227 10.36 6.19 6.92
CA ALA A 227 9.77 5.07 7.64
C ALA A 227 9.42 5.42 9.09
N ARG A 228 10.30 6.14 9.79
CA ARG A 228 10.03 6.62 11.16
C ARG A 228 8.89 7.63 11.19
N ALA A 229 8.83 8.56 10.23
CA ALA A 229 7.71 9.49 10.09
C ALA A 229 6.38 8.77 9.82
N GLY A 230 6.42 7.67 9.05
CA GLY A 230 5.28 6.78 8.82
C GLY A 230 4.94 5.85 9.99
N GLY A 231 5.77 5.79 11.03
CA GLY A 231 5.60 4.87 12.15
C GLY A 231 5.83 3.39 11.78
N TYR A 232 6.64 3.15 10.74
CA TYR A 232 6.98 1.82 10.23
C TYR A 232 8.17 1.16 10.94
N ASP A 233 8.96 1.89 11.75
CA ASP A 233 10.21 1.41 12.36
C ASP A 233 10.04 0.55 13.64
N ARG A 234 8.86 -0.04 13.85
CA ARG A 234 8.55 -0.87 15.04
C ARG A 234 8.89 -2.34 14.86
#